data_AF-A0A835ZI71-F1
#
_entry.id   AF-A0A835ZI71-F1
#
_cell.length_a   1.000
_cell.length_b   1.000
_cell.length_c   1.000
_cell.angle_alpha   90.00
_cell.angle_beta   90.00
_cell.angle_gamma   90.00
#
_symmetry.space_group_name_H-M   'P 1'
#
loop_
_entity.id
_entity.type
_entity.pdbx_description
1 polymer ?
#
loop_
_entity_poly.entity_id
_entity_poly.type
_entity_poly.pdbx_seq_one_letter_code
_entity_poly.pdbx_strand_id
1 'polypeptide(L)'
;MPALRGLDYGKPRAKYPDFVELPSGLQYKDIKVGSGEKPSTGDRVVIDWEGYTIGYYGRPFQLKNSVKGGAFAADTDFLRFTLGDGTVIPALNEALATMKEGGVRQIIVPNEIGYPESDRGHTRVGPKPSTFSGNRALDFVLQNKGIIDKTLLFNVELKRVDKPGQRGFKRGA
;
A
#
# COMPACT_ATOMS: atom_id res chain seq x y z
N MET A 1 26.96 11.97 8.15
CA MET A 1 27.81 12.11 6.95
C MET A 1 27.45 13.40 6.21
N PRO A 2 28.23 14.49 6.38
CA PRO A 2 27.98 15.78 5.72
C PRO A 2 28.18 15.74 4.19
N ALA A 3 28.98 14.79 3.68
CA ALA A 3 29.37 14.67 2.27
C ALA A 3 28.27 14.19 1.30
N LEU A 4 27.06 13.91 1.79
CA LEU A 4 25.94 13.41 0.99
C LEU A 4 24.76 14.40 0.91
N ARG A 5 24.94 15.61 1.47
CA ARG A 5 23.86 16.61 1.57
C ARG A 5 23.76 17.34 0.22
N GLY A 6 22.67 17.14 -0.51
CA GLY A 6 22.39 17.85 -1.78
C GLY A 6 22.86 17.14 -3.06
N LEU A 7 23.36 15.91 -2.96
CA LEU A 7 23.72 15.11 -4.13
C LEU A 7 22.62 14.08 -4.39
N ASP A 8 21.76 14.35 -5.38
CA ASP A 8 20.69 13.47 -5.84
C ASP A 8 21.27 12.32 -6.68
N TYR A 9 22.02 11.43 -6.02
CA TYR A 9 22.52 10.18 -6.63
C TYR A 9 21.50 9.03 -6.53
N GLY A 10 20.28 9.33 -6.09
CA GLY A 10 19.16 8.41 -6.24
C GLY A 10 18.88 8.26 -7.74
N LYS A 11 18.61 7.03 -8.20
CA LYS A 11 18.04 6.86 -9.53
C LYS A 11 16.87 7.85 -9.68
N PRO A 12 16.73 8.57 -10.81
CA PRO A 12 15.60 9.45 -11.02
C PRO A 12 14.33 8.66 -10.72
N ARG A 13 13.39 9.26 -9.95
CA ARG A 13 12.10 8.63 -9.64
C ARG A 13 11.58 7.97 -10.90
N ALA A 14 11.55 6.63 -10.90
CA ALA A 14 11.20 5.89 -12.09
C ALA A 14 9.77 6.30 -12.48
N LYS A 15 9.64 6.97 -13.62
CA LYS A 15 8.35 7.26 -14.22
C LYS A 15 7.99 6.07 -15.09
N TYR A 16 6.79 5.54 -14.86
CA TYR A 16 6.27 4.41 -15.60
C TYR A 16 5.27 4.96 -16.62
N PRO A 17 5.59 4.96 -17.94
CA PRO A 17 4.76 5.65 -18.95
C PRO A 17 3.30 5.21 -18.98
N ASP A 18 3.04 3.95 -18.61
CA ASP A 18 1.69 3.38 -18.56
C ASP A 18 0.92 3.71 -17.28
N PHE A 19 1.51 4.48 -16.36
CA PHE A 19 0.92 4.85 -15.08
C PHE A 19 0.53 6.32 -15.08
N VAL A 20 -0.58 6.62 -14.43
CA VAL A 20 -1.01 7.99 -14.15
C VAL A 20 -0.28 8.47 -12.91
N GLU A 21 0.40 9.62 -13.01
CA GLU A 21 1.09 10.27 -11.89
C GLU A 21 0.18 11.31 -11.21
N LEU A 22 0.11 11.28 -9.89
CA LEU A 22 -0.59 12.25 -9.06
C LEU A 22 0.40 13.29 -8.50
N PRO A 23 -0.08 14.47 -8.04
CA PRO A 23 0.79 15.53 -7.50
C PRO A 23 1.68 15.10 -6.32
N SER A 24 1.26 14.08 -5.56
CA SER A 24 2.05 13.49 -4.47
C SER A 24 3.25 12.67 -4.94
N GLY A 25 3.36 12.39 -6.24
CA GLY A 25 4.31 11.47 -6.84
C GLY A 25 3.84 10.02 -6.85
N LEU A 26 2.67 9.72 -6.26
CA LEU A 26 2.01 8.41 -6.42
C LEU A 26 1.77 8.17 -7.91
N GLN A 27 2.15 7.01 -8.43
CA GLN A 27 1.74 6.59 -9.77
C GLN A 27 0.82 5.38 -9.66
N TYR A 28 -0.21 5.30 -10.49
CA TYR A 28 -1.11 4.16 -10.50
C TYR A 28 -1.50 3.69 -11.89
N LYS A 29 -1.87 2.41 -11.99
CA LYS A 29 -2.47 1.79 -13.16
C LYS A 29 -3.65 0.94 -12.72
N ASP A 30 -4.82 1.22 -13.29
CA ASP A 30 -5.99 0.37 -13.09
C ASP A 30 -5.83 -0.91 -13.93
N ILE A 31 -5.74 -2.04 -13.25
CA ILE A 31 -5.76 -3.37 -13.89
C ILE A 31 -7.20 -3.79 -14.14
N LYS A 32 -8.09 -3.44 -13.21
CA LYS A 32 -9.54 -3.63 -13.33
C LYS A 32 -10.25 -2.48 -12.63
N VAL A 33 -11.12 -1.77 -13.35
CA VAL A 33 -11.99 -0.75 -12.74
C VAL A 33 -13.16 -1.44 -12.04
N GLY A 34 -13.38 -1.12 -10.77
CA GLY A 34 -14.51 -1.62 -10.00
C GLY A 34 -15.83 -0.99 -10.41
N SER A 35 -16.94 -1.64 -10.06
CA SER A 35 -18.30 -1.17 -10.39
C SER A 35 -19.16 -0.87 -9.16
N GLY A 36 -18.69 -1.19 -7.95
CA GLY A 36 -19.44 -0.96 -6.71
C GLY A 36 -19.19 0.42 -6.11
N GLU A 37 -19.38 0.49 -4.80
CA GLU A 37 -19.27 1.72 -4.02
C GLU A 37 -17.89 2.37 -4.13
N LYS A 38 -17.89 3.71 -4.19
CA LYS A 38 -16.67 4.52 -4.04
C LYS A 38 -16.52 4.87 -2.55
N PRO A 39 -15.37 4.58 -1.92
CA PRO A 39 -15.17 4.90 -0.52
C PRO A 39 -15.02 6.42 -0.34
N SER A 40 -15.48 6.90 0.81
CA SER A 40 -15.33 8.26 1.32
C SER A 40 -14.62 8.22 2.68
N THR A 41 -14.03 9.33 3.11
CA THR A 41 -13.40 9.43 4.43
C THR A 41 -14.37 8.99 5.53
N GLY A 42 -13.93 8.10 6.40
CA GLY A 42 -14.77 7.53 7.46
C GLY A 42 -15.46 6.20 7.11
N ASP A 43 -15.43 5.78 5.84
CA ASP A 43 -15.87 4.44 5.45
C ASP A 43 -14.83 3.39 5.83
N ARG A 44 -15.27 2.18 6.19
CA ARG A 44 -14.36 1.05 6.34
C ARG A 44 -14.09 0.44 4.96
N VAL A 45 -12.83 0.31 4.61
CA VAL A 45 -12.39 -0.39 3.40
C VAL A 45 -11.82 -1.75 3.76
N VAL A 46 -12.08 -2.74 2.91
CA VAL A 46 -11.52 -4.09 3.01
C VAL A 46 -10.72 -4.35 1.74
N ILE A 47 -9.43 -4.65 1.89
CA ILE A 47 -8.52 -4.83 0.77
C ILE A 47 -7.76 -6.15 0.85
N ASP A 48 -7.46 -6.70 -0.32
CA ASP A 48 -6.40 -7.69 -0.51
C ASP A 48 -5.20 -7.01 -1.19
N TRP A 49 -3.98 -7.39 -0.82
CA TRP A 49 -2.80 -6.64 -1.25
C TRP A 49 -1.52 -7.47 -1.36
N GLU A 50 -0.64 -7.01 -2.23
CA GLU A 50 0.74 -7.48 -2.42
C GLU A 50 1.69 -6.31 -2.34
N GLY A 51 2.95 -6.59 -2.00
CA GLY A 51 3.96 -5.55 -1.83
C GLY A 51 5.32 -6.02 -2.34
N TYR A 52 6.00 -5.15 -3.10
CA TYR A 52 7.30 -5.41 -3.72
C TYR A 52 8.27 -4.24 -3.53
N THR A 53 9.55 -4.53 -3.36
CA THR A 53 10.61 -3.53 -3.27
C THR A 53 11.19 -3.20 -4.65
N ILE A 54 10.42 -2.54 -5.52
CA ILE A 54 10.83 -2.31 -6.93
C ILE A 54 12.05 -1.40 -7.10
N GLY A 55 12.30 -0.47 -6.18
CA GLY A 55 13.54 0.30 -6.16
C GLY A 55 14.78 -0.55 -5.85
N TYR A 56 14.59 -1.76 -5.31
CA TYR A 56 15.65 -2.67 -4.91
C TYR A 56 15.32 -4.13 -5.26
N TYR A 57 15.72 -4.54 -6.48
CA TYR A 57 15.60 -5.90 -7.03
C TYR A 57 14.18 -6.47 -7.16
N GLY A 58 13.12 -5.71 -6.86
CA GLY A 58 11.73 -6.14 -7.08
C GLY A 58 11.30 -7.33 -6.21
N ARG A 59 11.90 -7.51 -5.02
CA ARG A 59 11.57 -8.64 -4.15
C ARG A 59 10.18 -8.48 -3.53
N PRO A 60 9.33 -9.52 -3.51
CA PRO A 60 8.08 -9.48 -2.77
C PRO A 60 8.37 -9.44 -1.26
N PHE A 61 7.70 -8.54 -0.56
CA PHE A 61 7.64 -8.52 0.90
C PHE A 61 6.26 -8.94 1.43
N GLN A 62 5.23 -8.90 0.58
CA GLN A 62 3.91 -9.49 0.83
C GLN A 62 3.40 -10.11 -0.47
N LEU A 63 2.83 -11.31 -0.37
CA LEU A 63 2.07 -11.95 -1.45
C LEU A 63 0.63 -12.14 -1.00
N LYS A 64 -0.31 -12.22 -1.94
CA LYS A 64 -1.70 -12.59 -1.65
C LYS A 64 -1.74 -13.94 -0.96
N ASN A 65 -2.78 -14.14 -0.15
CA ASN A 65 -3.03 -15.42 0.47
C ASN A 65 -3.57 -16.44 -0.57
N SER A 66 -2.74 -16.85 -1.53
CA SER A 66 -3.15 -17.73 -2.63
C SER A 66 -3.23 -19.21 -2.26
N VAL A 67 -2.95 -19.60 -1.01
CA VAL A 67 -2.88 -21.02 -0.59
C VAL A 67 -4.25 -21.60 -0.19
N LYS A 68 -5.35 -20.85 -0.26
CA LYS A 68 -6.69 -21.43 -0.03
C LYS A 68 -7.55 -21.37 -1.28
N GLY A 69 -7.19 -22.17 -2.27
CA GLY A 69 -8.10 -22.67 -3.31
C GLY A 69 -9.20 -23.60 -2.78
N GLY A 70 -9.71 -23.34 -1.57
CA GLY A 70 -10.92 -23.93 -1.05
C GLY A 70 -11.98 -22.83 -1.00
N ALA A 71 -13.25 -23.18 -1.20
CA ALA A 71 -14.41 -22.28 -1.20
C ALA A 71 -14.65 -21.48 0.11
N PHE A 72 -13.65 -21.42 0.99
CA PHE A 72 -13.65 -20.84 2.33
C PHE A 72 -12.34 -20.09 2.61
N ALA A 73 -11.83 -19.28 1.67
CA ALA A 73 -10.89 -18.22 2.03
C ALA A 73 -11.62 -17.31 3.03
N ALA A 74 -11.42 -17.58 4.33
CA ALA A 74 -12.11 -16.88 5.39
C ALA A 74 -11.80 -15.39 5.25
N ASP A 75 -12.82 -14.55 5.39
CA ASP A 75 -12.74 -13.08 5.34
C ASP A 75 -11.63 -12.55 6.31
N THR A 76 -11.18 -13.37 7.26
CA THR A 76 -10.19 -13.08 8.31
C THR A 76 -8.84 -12.53 7.82
N ASP A 77 -8.40 -12.81 6.59
CA ASP A 77 -7.05 -12.46 6.14
C ASP A 77 -6.95 -11.12 5.37
N PHE A 78 -8.07 -10.45 5.10
CA PHE A 78 -8.06 -9.13 4.45
C PHE A 78 -7.70 -8.01 5.41
N LEU A 79 -6.98 -7.01 4.91
CA LEU A 79 -6.72 -5.79 5.66
C LEU A 79 -7.98 -4.93 5.71
N ARG A 80 -8.31 -4.45 6.91
CA ARG A 80 -9.46 -3.58 7.17
C ARG A 80 -9.00 -2.35 7.92
N PHE A 81 -9.46 -1.18 7.47
CA PHE A 81 -9.19 0.09 8.15
C PHE A 81 -10.23 1.13 7.73
N THR A 82 -10.27 2.26 8.45
CA THR A 82 -11.15 3.36 8.10
C THR A 82 -10.41 4.33 7.18
N LEU A 83 -10.97 4.64 6.01
CA LEU A 83 -10.31 5.53 5.07
C LEU A 83 -10.08 6.91 5.71
N GLY A 84 -8.82 7.36 5.73
CA GLY A 84 -8.42 8.62 6.32
C GLY A 84 -8.18 8.62 7.83
N ASP A 85 -8.12 7.47 8.51
CA ASP A 85 -7.82 7.39 9.96
C ASP A 85 -6.32 7.45 10.30
N GLY A 86 -5.44 7.44 9.29
CA GLY A 86 -3.99 7.49 9.46
C GLY A 86 -3.34 6.16 9.87
N THR A 87 -4.05 5.04 9.82
CA THR A 87 -3.52 3.70 10.16
C THR A 87 -2.82 3.00 8.99
N VAL A 88 -2.88 3.58 7.79
CA VAL A 88 -2.16 3.09 6.59
C VAL A 88 -1.33 4.20 5.95
N ILE A 89 -0.33 3.80 5.15
CA ILE A 89 0.54 4.74 4.43
C ILE A 89 -0.28 5.74 3.60
N PRO A 90 0.15 7.02 3.50
CA PRO A 90 -0.59 8.04 2.75
C PRO A 90 -0.92 7.64 1.31
N ALA A 91 0.00 6.96 0.64
CA ALA A 91 -0.20 6.45 -0.72
C ALA A 91 -1.42 5.53 -0.87
N LEU A 92 -1.68 4.65 0.10
CA LEU A 92 -2.84 3.76 0.05
C LEU A 92 -4.15 4.52 0.28
N ASN A 93 -4.15 5.47 1.22
CA ASN A 93 -5.31 6.34 1.44
C ASN A 93 -5.67 7.10 0.15
N GLU A 94 -4.68 7.71 -0.50
CA GLU A 94 -4.87 8.44 -1.76
C GLU A 94 -5.33 7.52 -2.90
N ALA A 95 -4.69 6.36 -3.06
CA ALA A 95 -5.03 5.38 -4.10
C ALA A 95 -6.48 4.90 -3.97
N LEU A 96 -6.91 4.51 -2.76
CA LEU A 96 -8.21 3.90 -2.52
C LEU A 96 -9.36 4.90 -2.59
N ALA A 97 -9.13 6.17 -2.24
CA ALA A 97 -10.13 7.23 -2.32
C ALA A 97 -10.70 7.46 -3.74
N THR A 98 -9.99 7.01 -4.78
CA THR A 98 -10.41 7.12 -6.18
C THR A 98 -10.80 5.78 -6.81
N MET A 99 -10.69 4.67 -6.08
CA MET A 99 -11.11 3.34 -6.53
C MET A 99 -12.61 3.10 -6.31
N LYS A 100 -13.12 2.02 -6.92
CA LYS A 100 -14.46 1.47 -6.65
C LYS A 100 -14.35 0.03 -6.20
N GLU A 101 -15.30 -0.41 -5.38
CA GLU A 101 -15.40 -1.81 -4.95
C GLU A 101 -15.36 -2.78 -6.16
N GLY A 102 -14.58 -3.85 -6.02
CA GLY A 102 -14.26 -4.82 -7.07
C GLY A 102 -13.10 -4.43 -7.99
N GLY A 103 -12.50 -3.25 -7.78
CA GLY A 103 -11.37 -2.76 -8.56
C GLY A 103 -10.02 -3.32 -8.13
N VAL A 104 -9.11 -3.49 -9.09
CA VAL A 104 -7.72 -3.90 -8.89
C VAL A 104 -6.81 -2.81 -9.45
N ARG A 105 -5.91 -2.31 -8.63
CA ARG A 105 -4.99 -1.22 -8.98
C ARG A 105 -3.57 -1.57 -8.56
N GLN A 106 -2.63 -1.28 -9.46
CA GLN A 106 -1.22 -1.30 -9.16
C GLN A 106 -0.78 0.13 -8.84
N ILE A 107 -0.02 0.32 -7.76
CA ILE A 107 0.49 1.63 -7.35
C ILE A 107 2.00 1.58 -7.12
N ILE A 108 2.69 2.62 -7.59
CA ILE A 108 4.11 2.90 -7.37
C ILE A 108 4.17 3.94 -6.25
N VAL A 109 4.72 3.54 -5.11
CA VAL A 109 4.75 4.35 -3.90
C VAL A 109 6.15 4.92 -3.72
N PRO A 110 6.35 6.23 -3.91
CA PRO A 110 7.60 6.87 -3.54
C PRO A 110 7.73 6.96 -2.01
N ASN A 111 8.96 7.07 -1.53
CA ASN A 111 9.28 6.97 -0.10
C ASN A 111 8.54 7.98 0.77
N GLU A 112 8.31 9.20 0.24
CA GLU A 112 7.74 10.34 0.96
C GLU A 112 6.28 10.12 1.40
N ILE A 113 5.54 9.28 0.68
CA ILE A 113 4.15 8.90 0.99
C ILE A 113 4.01 7.40 1.29
N GLY A 114 5.14 6.74 1.55
CA GLY A 114 5.23 5.36 2.00
C GLY A 114 5.23 5.25 3.53
N TYR A 115 6.10 4.39 4.06
CA TYR A 115 6.22 4.16 5.50
C TYR A 115 7.08 5.26 6.15
N PRO A 116 6.64 5.84 7.28
CA PRO A 116 7.39 6.89 7.94
C PRO A 116 8.66 6.34 8.62
N GLU A 117 9.77 7.05 8.50
CA GLU A 117 11.07 6.65 9.08
C GLU A 117 11.02 6.50 10.62
N SER A 118 10.11 7.22 11.27
CA SER A 118 9.88 7.14 12.72
C SER A 118 9.12 5.88 13.17
N ASP A 119 8.53 5.10 12.24
CA ASP A 119 7.79 3.88 12.53
C ASP A 119 8.51 2.64 11.97
N ARG A 120 9.73 2.39 12.43
CA ARG A 120 10.58 1.30 11.93
C ARG A 120 9.99 -0.10 12.14
N GLY A 121 9.04 -0.26 13.06
CA GLY A 121 8.36 -1.52 13.35
C GLY A 121 7.06 -1.72 12.59
N HIS A 122 6.63 -0.72 11.81
CA HIS A 122 5.34 -0.67 11.12
C HIS A 122 4.18 -0.96 12.09
N THR A 123 4.26 -0.43 13.31
CA THR A 123 3.28 -0.70 14.38
C THR A 123 2.19 0.35 14.41
N ARG A 124 2.44 1.54 13.87
CA ARG A 124 1.47 2.64 13.80
C ARG A 124 0.83 2.76 12.43
N VAL A 125 1.61 2.54 11.37
CA VAL A 125 1.18 2.70 9.98
C VAL A 125 1.43 1.40 9.22
N GLY A 126 0.35 0.81 8.71
CA GLY A 126 0.38 -0.36 7.85
C GLY A 126 0.38 -0.02 6.36
N PRO A 127 0.31 -1.05 5.50
CA PRO A 127 0.08 -2.45 5.86
C PRO A 127 1.38 -3.13 6.29
N LYS A 128 1.30 -4.01 7.30
CA LYS A 128 2.48 -4.74 7.77
C LYS A 128 2.56 -6.11 7.09
N PRO A 129 3.74 -6.55 6.62
CA PRO A 129 3.91 -7.90 6.09
C PRO A 129 3.50 -8.98 7.11
N SER A 130 2.81 -10.03 6.66
CA SER A 130 2.34 -11.11 7.53
C SER A 130 3.44 -12.10 7.94
N THR A 131 4.59 -12.08 7.27
CA THR A 131 5.70 -13.01 7.51
C THR A 131 6.93 -12.28 8.06
N PHE A 132 7.76 -12.99 8.84
CA PHE A 132 9.02 -12.45 9.33
C PHE A 132 10.01 -12.13 8.19
N SER A 133 10.06 -12.99 7.16
CA SER A 133 10.86 -12.74 5.96
C SER A 133 10.38 -11.51 5.19
N GLY A 134 9.07 -11.30 5.08
CA GLY A 134 8.47 -10.12 4.48
C GLY A 134 8.84 -8.84 5.23
N ASN A 135 8.73 -8.84 6.56
CA ASN A 135 9.15 -7.71 7.40
C ASN A 135 10.64 -7.40 7.17
N ARG A 136 11.51 -8.42 7.16
CA ARG A 136 12.94 -8.23 6.89
C ARG A 136 13.22 -7.68 5.49
N ALA A 137 12.49 -8.12 4.47
CA ALA A 137 12.66 -7.63 3.10
C ALA A 137 12.26 -6.15 2.98
N LEU A 138 11.14 -5.76 3.58
CA LEU A 138 10.69 -4.37 3.62
C LEU A 138 11.68 -3.48 4.41
N ASP A 139 12.07 -3.92 5.61
CA ASP A 139 13.00 -3.19 6.49
C ASP A 139 14.38 -3.03 5.88
N PHE A 140 14.87 -4.04 5.14
CA PHE A 140 16.15 -3.95 4.44
C PHE A 140 16.19 -2.73 3.52
N VAL A 141 15.08 -2.40 2.87
CA VAL A 141 14.98 -1.26 1.95
C VAL A 141 14.73 0.03 2.71
N LEU A 142 13.73 0.06 3.58
CA LEU A 142 13.34 1.30 4.27
C LEU A 142 14.43 1.81 5.21
N GLN A 143 15.12 0.91 5.91
CA GLN A 143 16.10 1.25 6.94
C GLN A 143 17.53 1.35 6.39
N ASN A 144 17.72 1.12 5.09
CA ASN A 144 19.02 1.27 4.47
C ASN A 144 19.49 2.72 4.56
N LYS A 145 20.73 2.91 5.06
CA LYS A 145 21.41 4.21 5.16
C LYS A 145 22.26 4.54 3.94
N GLY A 146 22.46 3.56 3.05
CA GLY A 146 23.09 3.74 1.76
C GLY A 146 22.13 4.36 0.73
N ILE A 147 22.66 4.64 -0.45
CA ILE A 147 21.90 5.22 -1.56
C ILE A 147 21.18 4.08 -2.28
N ILE A 148 19.98 3.74 -1.80
CA ILE A 148 19.09 2.82 -2.50
C ILE A 148 17.75 3.50 -2.79
N ASP A 149 17.15 3.13 -3.91
CA ASP A 149 15.80 3.55 -4.24
C ASP A 149 14.81 2.78 -3.34
N LYS A 150 14.03 3.55 -2.56
CA LYS A 150 13.05 3.04 -1.59
C LYS A 150 11.64 2.95 -2.18
N THR A 151 11.51 3.14 -3.50
CA THR A 151 10.23 3.00 -4.20
C THR A 151 9.67 1.60 -4.01
N LEU A 152 8.41 1.54 -3.60
CA LEU A 152 7.67 0.31 -3.41
C LEU A 152 6.60 0.19 -4.48
N LEU A 153 6.12 -1.03 -4.69
CA LEU A 153 4.97 -1.32 -5.52
C LEU A 153 3.95 -2.10 -4.72
N PHE A 154 2.69 -1.72 -4.84
CA PHE A 154 1.59 -2.48 -4.29
C PHE A 154 0.61 -2.85 -5.38
N ASN A 155 0.16 -4.11 -5.38
CA ASN A 155 -1.06 -4.51 -6.07
C ASN A 155 -2.17 -4.54 -5.03
N VAL A 156 -3.26 -3.82 -5.28
CA VAL A 156 -4.35 -3.67 -4.31
C VAL A 156 -5.66 -4.01 -4.98
N GLU A 157 -6.45 -4.85 -4.34
CA GLU A 157 -7.83 -5.15 -4.70
C GLU A 157 -8.76 -4.59 -3.63
N LEU A 158 -9.63 -3.65 -4.02
CA LEU A 158 -10.67 -3.13 -3.13
C LEU A 158 -11.83 -4.12 -3.08
N LYS A 159 -11.78 -5.04 -2.11
CA LYS A 159 -12.78 -6.10 -1.94
C LYS A 159 -14.13 -5.56 -1.55
N ARG A 160 -14.15 -4.57 -0.65
CA ARG A 160 -15.39 -4.09 -0.04
C ARG A 160 -15.29 -2.68 0.52
N VAL A 161 -16.38 -1.94 0.44
CA VAL A 161 -16.59 -0.67 1.16
C VAL A 161 -17.81 -0.84 2.07
N ASP A 162 -17.62 -0.58 3.36
CA ASP A 162 -18.69 -0.62 4.36
C ASP A 162 -18.93 0.81 4.91
N LYS A 163 -20.11 1.38 4.62
CA LYS A 163 -20.51 2.69 5.16
C LYS A 163 -20.82 2.56 6.67
N PRO A 164 -20.64 3.62 7.49
CA PRO A 164 -21.09 3.62 8.87
C PRO A 164 -22.58 3.21 8.99
N GLY A 165 -22.87 2.23 9.87
CA GLY A 165 -24.20 1.68 10.07
C GLY A 165 -24.57 0.52 9.14
N GLN A 166 -23.79 0.25 8.09
CA GLN A 166 -23.99 -0.91 7.21
C GLN A 166 -23.16 -2.11 7.66
N ARG A 167 -23.69 -3.33 7.43
CA ARG A 167 -22.96 -4.60 7.65
C ARG A 167 -22.30 -4.71 9.03
N GLY A 168 -22.96 -4.14 10.05
CA GLY A 168 -22.48 -4.14 11.44
C GLY A 168 -21.30 -3.21 11.75
N PHE A 169 -20.81 -2.41 10.80
CA PHE A 169 -19.75 -1.44 11.05
C PHE A 169 -20.31 -0.21 11.80
N LYS A 170 -19.74 0.07 12.97
CA LYS A 170 -19.98 1.32 13.72
C LYS A 170 -18.69 2.13 13.70
N ARG A 171 -18.79 3.43 13.39
CA ARG A 171 -17.64 4.33 13.35
C ARG A 171 -17.03 4.45 14.75
N GLY A 172 -15.72 4.23 14.86
CA GLY A 172 -14.98 4.36 16.12
C GLY A 172 -15.08 3.19 17.10
N ALA A 173 -15.57 2.03 16.64
CA ALA A 173 -15.53 0.76 17.38
C ALA A 173 -14.22 0.00 17.11
#